data_AF-A0A4C4ZGG0-F1
#
_entry.id   AF-A0A4C4ZGG0-F1
#
_cell.length_a   1.000
_cell.length_b   1.000
_cell.length_c   1.000
_cell.angle_alpha   90.00
_cell.angle_beta   90.00
_cell.angle_gamma   90.00
#
_symmetry.space_group_name_H-M   'P 1'
#
loop_
_entity.id
_entity.type
_entity.pdbx_description
1 polymer ?
#
loop_
_entity_poly.entity_id
_entity_poly.type
_entity_poly.pdbx_seq_one_letter_code
_entity_poly.pdbx_strand_id
1 'polypeptide(L)'
;MTEKQQSILIAYAWASGLIEFGQTLPEGALPIASARHHKRLREVINVYARHGYAPGQLLVPGIPEAATQNEAGVALTKFCFYVERALLNKD
;
A
#
# COMPACT_ATOMS: atom_id res chain seq x y z
N MET A 1 -9.81 28.47 13.83
CA MET A 1 -9.20 27.66 12.76
C MET A 1 -9.82 26.28 12.85
N THR A 2 -10.72 25.92 11.94
CA THR A 2 -11.34 24.58 11.95
C THR A 2 -10.33 23.58 11.41
N GLU A 3 -9.90 22.63 12.25
CA GLU A 3 -9.17 21.45 11.77
C GLU A 3 -10.02 20.76 10.71
N LYS A 4 -9.57 20.78 9.46
CA LYS A 4 -10.16 19.91 8.43
C LYS A 4 -9.92 18.48 8.87
N GLN A 5 -10.98 17.78 9.25
CA GLN A 5 -10.95 16.34 9.47
C GLN A 5 -10.39 15.70 8.18
N GLN A 6 -9.17 15.17 8.22
CA GLN A 6 -8.60 14.48 7.07
C GLN A 6 -9.49 13.27 6.73
N SER A 7 -9.90 13.20 5.46
CA SER A 7 -10.62 12.04 4.91
C SER A 7 -9.75 10.80 5.04
N ILE A 8 -10.32 9.60 4.98
CA ILE A 8 -9.50 8.39 4.94
C ILE A 8 -8.77 8.31 3.59
N LEU A 9 -7.50 7.91 3.61
CA LEU A 9 -6.74 7.53 2.42
C LEU A 9 -6.52 6.02 2.46
N ILE A 10 -6.74 5.37 1.33
CA ILE A 10 -6.56 3.93 1.14
C ILE A 10 -5.35 3.74 0.24
N ALA A 11 -4.39 2.93 0.67
CA ALA A 11 -3.38 2.35 -0.20
C ALA A 11 -3.90 1.00 -0.71
N TYR A 12 -3.82 0.79 -2.02
CA TYR A 12 -4.31 -0.43 -2.67
C TYR A 12 -3.33 -0.90 -3.75
N ALA A 13 -3.39 -2.20 -4.06
CA ALA A 13 -2.57 -2.82 -5.08
C ALA A 13 -3.43 -3.34 -6.24
N TRP A 14 -2.93 -3.15 -7.46
CA TRP A 14 -3.41 -3.84 -8.65
C TRP A 14 -2.82 -5.25 -8.73
N ALA A 15 -3.39 -6.10 -9.59
CA ALA A 15 -2.86 -7.45 -9.85
C ALA A 15 -1.40 -7.45 -10.32
N SER A 16 -0.94 -6.37 -10.95
CA SER A 16 0.48 -6.15 -11.34
C SER A 16 1.42 -5.88 -10.16
N GLY A 17 0.86 -5.70 -8.96
CA GLY A 17 1.57 -5.22 -7.78
C GLY A 17 1.71 -3.71 -7.71
N LEU A 18 1.26 -2.94 -8.71
CA LEU A 18 1.29 -1.47 -8.67
C LEU A 18 0.47 -0.94 -7.49
N ILE A 19 1.10 -0.12 -6.66
CA ILE A 19 0.50 0.49 -5.49
C ILE A 19 0.06 1.91 -5.84
N GLU A 20 -1.21 2.20 -5.57
CA GLU A 20 -1.79 3.53 -5.71
C GLU A 20 -2.56 3.92 -4.45
N PHE A 21 -3.01 5.18 -4.43
CA PHE A 21 -3.70 5.76 -3.29
C PHE A 21 -5.00 6.44 -3.72
N GLY A 22 -6.07 6.25 -2.95
CA GLY A 22 -7.38 6.82 -3.25
C GLY A 22 -8.23 7.06 -2.01
N GLN A 23 -9.28 7.87 -2.16
CA GLN A 23 -10.29 8.04 -1.13
C GLN A 23 -11.32 6.89 -1.14
N THR A 24 -11.34 6.11 -2.22
CA THR A 24 -12.16 4.92 -2.44
C THR A 24 -11.26 3.77 -2.91
N LEU A 25 -11.69 2.54 -2.67
CA LEU A 25 -11.06 1.35 -3.23
C LEU A 25 -11.67 1.06 -4.61
N PRO A 26 -10.90 1.13 -5.71
CA PRO A 26 -11.42 0.78 -7.03
C PRO A 26 -11.82 -0.69 -7.12
N GLU A 27 -12.79 -1.00 -7.98
CA GLU A 27 -13.14 -2.39 -8.29
C GLU A 27 -11.93 -3.14 -8.87
N GLY A 28 -11.69 -4.36 -8.38
CA GLY A 28 -10.55 -5.19 -8.80
C GLY A 28 -9.20 -4.85 -8.15
N ALA A 29 -9.11 -3.76 -7.38
CA ALA A 29 -7.95 -3.47 -6.55
C ALA A 29 -8.05 -4.18 -5.20
N LEU A 30 -6.91 -4.57 -4.63
CA LEU A 30 -6.84 -5.20 -3.32
C LEU A 30 -6.36 -4.19 -2.27
N PRO A 31 -7.04 -4.08 -1.10
CA PRO A 31 -6.64 -3.14 -0.08
C PRO A 31 -5.33 -3.57 0.59
N ILE A 32 -4.45 -2.61 0.85
CA ILE A 32 -3.23 -2.82 1.65
C ILE A 32 -3.45 -2.29 3.07
N ALA A 33 -3.79 -1.00 3.18
CA ALA A 33 -4.00 -0.32 4.45
C ALA A 33 -4.79 0.97 4.24
N SER A 34 -5.38 1.50 5.31
CA SER A 34 -6.05 2.80 5.29
C SER A 34 -5.74 3.61 6.54
N ALA A 35 -5.62 4.93 6.40
CA ALA A 35 -5.33 5.81 7.51
C ALA A 35 -5.85 7.23 7.27
N ARG A 36 -6.19 7.94 8.35
CA ARG A 36 -6.47 9.39 8.30
C ARG A 36 -5.18 10.21 8.16
N HIS A 37 -4.06 9.72 8.70
CA HIS A 37 -2.77 10.41 8.63
C HIS A 37 -2.04 10.08 7.31
N HIS A 38 -2.43 10.76 6.23
CA HIS A 38 -2.00 10.45 4.85
C HIS A 38 -0.49 10.39 4.67
N LYS A 39 0.24 11.35 5.28
CA LYS A 39 1.71 11.42 5.18
C LYS A 39 2.37 10.16 5.72
N ARG A 40 1.93 9.68 6.88
CA ARG A 40 2.47 8.48 7.51
C ARG A 40 2.15 7.23 6.70
N LEU A 41 0.95 7.12 6.15
CA LEU A 41 0.59 6.01 5.26
C LEU A 41 1.52 5.97 4.04
N ARG A 42 1.76 7.11 3.38
CA ARG A 42 2.65 7.19 2.22
C ARG A 42 4.11 6.86 2.58
N GLU A 43 4.60 7.35 3.72
CA GLU A 43 5.95 7.06 4.21
C GLU A 43 6.15 5.57 4.47
N VAL A 44 5.23 4.95 5.23
CA VAL A 44 5.29 3.51 5.53
C VAL A 44 5.24 2.70 4.23
N ILE A 45 4.29 2.98 3.33
CA ILE A 45 4.20 2.28 2.05
C ILE A 45 5.49 2.45 1.25
N ASN A 46 6.07 3.66 1.19
CA ASN A 46 7.31 3.93 0.46
C ASN A 46 8.51 3.13 0.99
N VAL A 47 8.61 2.97 2.32
CA VAL A 47 9.68 2.21 2.98
C VAL A 47 9.62 0.72 2.65
N TYR A 48 8.43 0.13 2.68
CA TYR A 48 8.29 -1.31 2.48
C TYR A 48 8.14 -1.71 1.01
N ALA A 49 7.69 -0.80 0.14
CA ALA A 49 7.44 -1.11 -1.26
C ALA A 49 8.73 -1.34 -2.04
N ARG A 50 8.62 -2.15 -3.10
CA ARG A 50 9.64 -2.23 -4.15
C ARG A 50 9.49 -0.99 -5.02
N HIS A 51 10.61 -0.30 -5.30
CA HIS A 51 10.59 0.84 -6.22
C HIS A 51 10.74 0.33 -7.65
N GLY A 52 9.83 0.77 -8.52
CA GLY A 52 9.82 0.43 -9.94
C GLY A 52 10.85 1.24 -10.74
N TYR A 53 10.88 1.01 -12.05
CA TYR A 53 11.79 1.73 -12.95
C TYR A 53 11.36 3.18 -13.19
N ALA A 54 10.06 3.44 -13.20
CA ALA A 54 9.54 4.79 -13.37
C ALA A 54 9.65 5.57 -12.03
N PRO A 55 10.00 6.87 -12.05
CA PRO A 55 10.06 7.69 -10.85
C PRO A 55 8.76 7.65 -10.05
N GLY A 56 8.86 7.32 -8.76
CA GLY A 56 7.72 7.25 -7.85
C GLY A 56 6.81 6.03 -8.02
N GLN A 57 7.15 5.10 -8.91
CA GLN A 57 6.42 3.84 -9.06
C GLN A 57 6.68 2.94 -7.85
N LEU A 58 5.63 2.57 -7.13
CA LEU A 58 5.71 1.66 -5.99
C LEU A 58 5.00 0.35 -6.34
N LEU A 59 5.66 -0.76 -6.03
CA LEU A 59 5.18 -2.10 -6.28
C LEU A 59 5.15 -2.89 -4.97
N VAL A 60 4.18 -3.79 -4.81
CA VAL A 60 4.20 -4.78 -3.74
C VAL A 60 5.38 -5.73 -3.99
N PRO A 61 6.36 -5.81 -3.07
CA PRO A 61 7.51 -6.71 -3.24
C PRO A 61 7.06 -8.16 -3.39
N GLY A 62 7.59 -8.86 -4.39
CA GLY A 62 7.28 -10.27 -4.64
C GLY A 62 6.10 -10.50 -5.59
N ILE A 63 5.26 -9.49 -5.89
CA ILE A 63 4.22 -9.63 -6.93
C ILE A 63 4.83 -9.57 -8.34
N PRO A 64 5.68 -8.57 -8.69
CA PRO A 64 6.31 -8.53 -10.02
C PRO A 64 7.17 -9.75 -10.34
N GLU A 65 7.66 -10.44 -9.31
CA GLU A 65 8.51 -11.62 -9.41
C GLU A 65 7.75 -12.95 -9.30
N ALA A 66 6.45 -12.94 -8.95
CA ALA A 66 5.68 -14.15 -8.72
C ALA A 66 5.43 -14.93 -10.00
N ALA A 67 5.64 -16.25 -9.96
CA ALA A 67 5.31 -17.14 -11.08
C ALA A 67 3.82 -17.51 -11.10
N THR A 68 3.12 -17.37 -9.98
CA THR A 68 1.70 -17.73 -9.84
C THR A 68 0.90 -16.70 -9.04
N GLN A 69 -0.41 -16.67 -9.24
CA GLN A 69 -1.32 -15.83 -8.45
C GLN A 69 -1.29 -16.19 -6.95
N ASN A 70 -1.06 -17.47 -6.63
CA ASN A 70 -0.91 -17.89 -5.24
C ASN A 70 0.34 -17.28 -4.59
N GLU A 71 1.48 -17.29 -5.28
CA GLU A 71 2.70 -16.61 -4.82
C GLU A 71 2.49 -15.10 -4.65
N ALA A 72 1.81 -14.47 -5.61
CA ALA A 72 1.45 -13.05 -5.52
C ALA A 72 0.54 -12.75 -4.32
N GLY A 73 -0.44 -13.62 -4.04
CA GLY A 73 -1.31 -13.50 -2.86
C GLY A 73 -0.55 -13.63 -1.54
N VAL A 74 0.41 -14.56 -1.47
CA VAL A 74 1.31 -14.70 -0.31
C VAL A 74 2.19 -13.45 -0.14
N ALA A 75 2.73 -12.91 -1.23
CA ALA A 75 3.52 -11.68 -1.22
C ALA A 75 2.69 -10.49 -0.72
N LEU A 76 1.47 -10.32 -1.21
CA LEU A 76 0.55 -9.27 -0.76
C LEU A 76 0.24 -9.40 0.73
N THR A 77 -0.08 -10.62 1.20
CA THR A 77 -0.40 -10.87 2.61
C THR A 77 0.75 -10.47 3.53
N LYS A 78 1.98 -10.85 3.16
CA LYS A 78 3.19 -10.45 3.91
C LYS A 78 3.37 -8.94 3.92
N PHE A 79 3.16 -8.30 2.77
CA PHE A 79 3.28 -6.84 2.65
C PHE A 79 2.28 -6.11 3.54
N CYS A 80 1.00 -6.50 3.53
CA CYS A 80 -0.03 -5.94 4.40
C CYS A 80 0.36 -6.08 5.88
N PHE A 81 0.82 -7.26 6.29
CA PHE A 81 1.26 -7.50 7.66
C PHE A 81 2.36 -6.53 8.12
N TYR A 82 3.39 -6.30 7.30
CA TYR A 82 4.47 -5.37 7.65
C TYR A 82 4.01 -3.92 7.69
N VAL A 83 3.20 -3.49 6.72
CA VAL A 83 2.64 -2.15 6.65
C VAL A 83 1.75 -1.86 7.87
N GLU A 84 0.84 -2.77 8.21
CA GLU A 84 -0.04 -2.62 9.38
C GLU A 84 0.75 -2.51 10.67
N ARG A 85 1.76 -3.38 10.88
CA ARG A 85 2.63 -3.30 12.06
C ARG A 85 3.37 -1.97 12.16
N ALA A 86 3.89 -1.47 11.04
CA ALA A 86 4.60 -0.18 11.02
C ALA A 86 3.67 1.03 11.25
N LEU A 87 2.39 0.92 10.89
CA LEU A 87 1.38 1.94 11.18
C LEU A 87 0.96 1.93 12.65
N LEU A 88 0.96 0.77 13.31
CA LEU A 88 0.63 0.63 14.73
C LEU A 88 1.76 1.11 15.64
N ASN A 89 3.02 0.91 15.24
CA ASN A 89 4.18 1.41 15.96
C ASN A 89 4.33 2.91 15.69
N LYS A 90 3.79 3.73 16.58
CA LYS A 90 4.09 5.17 16.67
C LYS A 90 5.38 5.29 17.48
N ASP A 91 6.42 5.87 16.88
CA ASP A 91 7.61 6.33 17.58
C ASP A 91 7.25 7.31 18.71
#